data_AF-A0A971AAP5-F1
#
_entry.id   AF-A0A971AAP5-F1
#
_cell.length_a   1.000
_cell.length_b   1.000
_cell.length_c   1.000
_cell.angle_alpha   90.00
_cell.angle_beta   90.00
_cell.angle_gamma   90.00
#
_symmetry.space_group_name_H-M   'P 1'
#
loop_
_entity.id
_entity.type
_entity.pdbx_description
1 polymer ?
#
loop_
_entity_poly.entity_id
_entity_poly.type
_entity_poly.pdbx_seq_one_letter_code
_entity_poly.pdbx_strand_id
1 'polypeptide(L)'
;MPIDESIMVQYLRRSYQAVDGLWFMKLEEATHFEEALEMDRRVWEVLAKIQAREARRLLQQPGNSVEELARCLQLKFAADGHGFEVEQTAEGLRVVIQECPWAKLLRNSGREELGARIAREICTAEGRVWCMEFGGQYRFEMPEMACGGADHCEMRFIKK
;
A
#
# COMPACT_ATOMS: atom_id res chain seq x y z
N MET A 1 -12.61 23.66 -23.16
CA MET A 1 -11.20 23.45 -22.72
C MET A 1 -11.06 22.00 -22.30
N PRO A 2 -10.00 21.29 -22.73
CA PRO A 2 -9.68 19.98 -22.18
C PRO A 2 -9.27 20.10 -20.71
N ILE A 3 -9.61 19.11 -19.90
CA ILE A 3 -9.22 19.02 -18.49
C ILE A 3 -7.78 18.49 -18.44
N ASP A 4 -6.94 19.12 -17.62
CA ASP A 4 -5.55 18.72 -17.43
C ASP A 4 -5.43 17.34 -16.75
N GLU A 5 -4.52 16.49 -17.22
CA GLU A 5 -4.34 15.14 -16.66
C GLU A 5 -3.94 15.15 -15.18
N SER A 6 -3.16 16.13 -14.73
CA SER A 6 -2.78 16.22 -13.32
C SER A 6 -3.98 16.53 -12.43
N ILE A 7 -4.95 17.30 -12.92
CA ILE A 7 -6.23 17.54 -12.24
C ILE A 7 -7.05 16.25 -12.18
N MET A 8 -7.11 15.49 -13.29
CA MET A 8 -7.82 14.20 -13.31
C MET A 8 -7.21 13.19 -12.33
N VAL A 9 -5.88 13.11 -12.27
CA VAL A 9 -5.17 12.24 -11.31
C VAL A 9 -5.46 12.66 -9.87
N GLN A 10 -5.46 13.96 -9.55
CA GLN A 10 -5.79 14.44 -8.21
C GLN A 10 -7.23 14.08 -7.82
N TYR A 11 -8.18 14.27 -8.74
CA TYR A 11 -9.57 13.90 -8.53
C TYR A 11 -9.71 12.39 -8.27
N LEU A 12 -9.17 11.55 -9.15
CA LEU A 12 -9.25 10.10 -9.03
C LEU A 12 -8.54 9.57 -7.79
N ARG A 13 -7.36 10.11 -7.46
CA ARG A 13 -6.65 9.76 -6.22
C ARG A 13 -7.52 10.07 -5.01
N ARG A 14 -8.10 11.28 -4.92
CA ARG A 14 -8.97 11.64 -3.79
C ARG A 14 -10.20 10.73 -3.71
N SER A 15 -10.80 10.39 -4.84
CA SER A 15 -11.94 9.47 -4.90
C SER A 15 -11.57 8.05 -4.46
N TYR A 16 -10.44 7.52 -4.93
CA TYR A 16 -9.92 6.21 -4.51
C TYR A 16 -9.65 6.16 -3.00
N GLN A 17 -9.02 7.22 -2.47
CA GLN A 17 -8.77 7.36 -1.05
C GLN A 17 -10.04 7.47 -0.21
N ALA A 18 -11.06 8.16 -0.70
CA ALA A 18 -12.32 8.31 0.01
C ALA A 18 -13.15 7.02 -0.02
N VAL A 19 -13.21 6.34 -1.17
CA VAL A 19 -14.02 5.12 -1.30
C VAL A 19 -13.47 4.02 -0.41
N ASP A 20 -12.14 3.91 -0.26
CA ASP A 20 -11.46 2.99 0.64
C ASP A 20 -11.97 3.11 2.10
N GLY A 21 -11.93 4.32 2.67
CA GLY A 21 -12.48 4.53 4.01
C GLY A 21 -14.00 4.34 4.09
N LEU A 22 -14.75 4.77 3.07
CA LEU A 22 -16.21 4.70 3.06
C LEU A 22 -16.72 3.25 3.02
N TRP A 23 -16.15 2.38 2.20
CA TRP A 23 -16.63 1.00 2.10
C TRP A 23 -16.33 0.22 3.39
N PHE A 24 -15.17 0.45 4.01
CA PHE A 24 -14.82 -0.13 5.32
C PHE A 24 -15.86 0.27 6.38
N MET A 25 -16.13 1.57 6.50
CA MET A 25 -17.11 2.06 7.49
C MET A 25 -18.51 1.53 7.23
N LYS A 26 -18.94 1.45 5.96
CA LYS A 26 -20.27 0.91 5.63
C LYS A 26 -20.38 -0.58 5.89
N LEU A 27 -19.31 -1.33 5.68
CA LEU A 27 -19.29 -2.74 6.02
C LEU A 27 -19.30 -2.95 7.53
N GLU A 28 -18.49 -2.20 8.27
CA GLU A 28 -18.45 -2.24 9.73
C GLU A 28 -19.81 -1.88 10.36
N GLU A 29 -20.50 -0.85 9.85
CA GLU A 29 -21.86 -0.49 10.26
C GLU A 29 -22.87 -1.63 10.05
N ALA A 30 -22.70 -2.42 8.99
CA ALA A 30 -23.59 -3.52 8.63
C ALA A 30 -23.26 -4.83 9.37
N THR A 31 -22.01 -4.99 9.82
CA THR A 31 -21.52 -6.18 10.50
C THR A 31 -20.86 -5.81 11.84
N HIS A 32 -19.54 -5.91 11.92
CA HIS A 32 -18.70 -5.47 13.03
C HIS A 32 -17.25 -5.34 12.54
N PHE A 33 -16.40 -4.74 13.38
CA PHE A 33 -15.02 -4.40 13.01
C PHE A 33 -14.19 -5.59 12.49
N GLU A 34 -14.24 -6.75 13.15
CA GLU A 34 -13.46 -7.93 12.75
C GLU A 34 -13.84 -8.44 11.37
N GLU A 35 -15.13 -8.49 11.04
CA GLU A 35 -15.60 -8.91 9.72
C GLU A 35 -15.25 -7.88 8.64
N ALA A 36 -15.35 -6.58 8.97
CA ALA A 36 -14.93 -5.51 8.08
C ALA A 36 -13.43 -5.57 7.78
N LEU A 37 -12.59 -5.76 8.81
CA LEU A 37 -11.14 -5.87 8.67
C LEU A 37 -10.70 -7.12 7.89
N GLU A 38 -11.35 -8.26 8.12
CA GLU A 38 -11.07 -9.48 7.35
C GLU A 38 -11.45 -9.30 5.87
N MET A 39 -12.58 -8.65 5.58
CA MET A 39 -12.93 -8.33 4.20
C MET A 39 -11.96 -7.34 3.58
N ASP A 40 -11.54 -6.31 4.32
CA ASP A 40 -10.56 -5.31 3.90
C ASP A 40 -9.24 -5.96 3.51
N ARG A 41 -8.73 -6.86 4.37
CA ARG A 41 -7.54 -7.67 4.09
C ARG A 41 -7.68 -8.43 2.77
N ARG A 42 -8.82 -9.10 2.54
CA ARG A 42 -9.06 -9.87 1.31
C ARG A 42 -9.15 -8.98 0.06
N VAL A 43 -9.77 -7.81 0.17
CA VAL A 43 -9.82 -6.83 -0.92
C VAL A 43 -8.41 -6.34 -1.25
N TRP A 44 -7.63 -5.97 -0.25
CA TRP A 44 -6.25 -5.50 -0.44
C TRP A 44 -5.31 -6.58 -0.98
N GLU A 45 -5.51 -7.86 -0.65
CA GLU A 45 -4.77 -8.96 -1.28
C GLU A 45 -5.05 -9.05 -2.79
N VAL A 46 -6.30 -8.92 -3.19
CA VAL A 46 -6.68 -8.93 -4.61
C VAL A 46 -6.21 -7.67 -5.31
N LEU A 47 -6.36 -6.50 -4.68
CA LEU A 47 -5.99 -5.22 -5.25
C LEU A 47 -4.48 -5.08 -5.42
N ALA A 48 -3.68 -5.51 -4.44
CA ALA A 48 -2.22 -5.51 -4.53
C ALA A 48 -1.73 -6.32 -5.73
N LYS A 49 -2.38 -7.46 -6.01
CA LYS A 49 -2.09 -8.28 -7.19
C LYS A 49 -2.41 -7.55 -8.50
N ILE A 50 -3.55 -6.87 -8.56
CA ILE A 50 -3.94 -6.06 -9.72
C ILE A 50 -2.93 -4.93 -9.93
N GLN A 51 -2.60 -4.19 -8.86
CA GLN A 51 -1.65 -3.08 -8.89
C GLN A 51 -0.26 -3.53 -9.33
N ALA A 52 0.27 -4.63 -8.79
CA ALA A 52 1.57 -5.16 -9.19
C ALA A 52 1.63 -5.53 -10.68
N ARG A 53 0.60 -6.23 -11.18
CA ARG A 53 0.51 -6.61 -12.61
C ARG A 53 0.39 -5.40 -13.52
N GLU A 54 -0.44 -4.44 -13.13
CA GLU A 54 -0.66 -3.25 -13.92
C GLU A 54 0.58 -2.34 -13.95
N ALA A 55 1.27 -2.19 -12.81
CA ALA A 55 2.54 -1.48 -12.74
C ALA A 55 3.59 -2.12 -13.66
N ARG A 56 3.72 -3.45 -13.63
CA ARG A 56 4.61 -4.20 -14.53
C ARG A 56 4.26 -3.98 -16.00
N ARG A 57 2.97 -4.00 -16.34
CA ARG A 57 2.49 -3.77 -17.72
C ARG A 57 2.82 -2.35 -18.19
N LEU A 58 2.47 -1.34 -17.40
CA LEU A 58 2.65 0.07 -17.75
C LEU A 58 4.14 0.46 -17.84
N LEU A 59 4.96 -0.06 -16.93
CA LEU A 59 6.41 0.22 -16.88
C LEU A 59 7.23 -0.73 -17.75
N GLN A 60 6.60 -1.71 -18.41
CA GLN A 60 7.26 -2.74 -19.22
C GLN A 60 8.34 -3.51 -18.43
N GLN A 61 7.99 -4.01 -17.25
CA GLN A 61 8.88 -4.76 -16.33
C GLN A 61 8.45 -6.25 -16.26
N PRO A 62 8.91 -7.11 -17.19
CA PRO A 62 8.44 -8.50 -17.32
C PRO A 62 9.19 -9.51 -16.44
N GLY A 63 10.28 -9.11 -15.79
CA GLY A 63 11.04 -9.95 -14.87
C GLY A 63 10.56 -9.82 -13.44
N ASN A 64 11.45 -10.22 -12.52
CA ASN A 64 11.21 -10.28 -11.09
C ASN A 64 12.37 -9.64 -10.30
N SER A 65 13.27 -8.90 -10.96
CA SER A 65 14.47 -8.37 -10.32
C SER A 65 14.14 -7.34 -9.23
N VAL A 66 15.09 -7.06 -8.34
CA VAL A 66 14.91 -6.08 -7.27
C VAL A 66 14.70 -4.67 -7.84
N GLU A 67 15.33 -4.36 -8.97
CA GLU A 67 15.15 -3.09 -9.67
C GLU A 67 13.74 -2.97 -10.25
N GLU A 68 13.21 -4.04 -10.83
CA GLU A 68 11.84 -4.07 -11.36
C GLU A 68 10.80 -3.93 -10.24
N LEU A 69 11.01 -4.62 -9.11
CA LEU A 69 10.18 -4.49 -7.92
C LEU A 69 10.20 -3.05 -7.39
N ALA A 70 11.40 -2.45 -7.29
CA ALA A 70 11.57 -1.07 -6.86
C ALA A 70 10.78 -0.09 -7.74
N ARG A 71 10.91 -0.19 -9.07
CA ARG A 71 10.21 0.69 -10.02
C ARG A 71 8.70 0.56 -9.93
N CYS A 72 8.18 -0.66 -9.80
CA CYS A 72 6.74 -0.88 -9.68
C CYS A 72 6.17 -0.37 -8.35
N LEU A 73 6.89 -0.56 -7.24
CA LEU A 73 6.50 -0.01 -5.94
C LEU A 73 6.58 1.53 -5.93
N GLN A 74 7.60 2.12 -6.56
CA GLN A 74 7.68 3.58 -6.74
C GLN A 74 6.44 4.13 -7.44
N LEU A 75 6.01 3.51 -8.53
CA LEU A 75 4.77 3.90 -9.23
C LEU A 75 3.57 3.79 -8.30
N LYS A 76 3.42 2.68 -7.58
CA LYS A 76 2.31 2.46 -6.63
C LYS A 76 2.27 3.56 -5.57
N PHE A 77 3.35 3.77 -4.83
CA PHE A 77 3.38 4.72 -3.73
C PHE A 77 3.18 6.16 -4.21
N ALA A 78 3.74 6.53 -5.38
CA ALA A 78 3.50 7.83 -6.01
C ALA A 78 2.04 7.99 -6.48
N ALA A 79 1.43 6.95 -7.04
CA ALA A 79 0.04 6.96 -7.46
C ALA A 79 -0.90 7.11 -6.26
N ASP A 80 -0.62 6.43 -5.15
CA ASP A 80 -1.39 6.52 -3.90
C ASP A 80 -1.19 7.87 -3.18
N GLY A 81 -0.10 8.59 -3.48
CA GLY A 81 0.23 9.89 -2.89
C GLY A 81 0.97 9.78 -1.55
N HIS A 82 1.83 8.77 -1.41
CA HIS A 82 2.72 8.65 -0.27
C HIS A 82 3.91 9.61 -0.40
N GLY A 83 4.46 10.04 0.74
CA GLY A 83 5.82 10.55 0.84
C GLY A 83 6.75 9.41 1.23
N PHE A 84 7.64 9.00 0.32
CA PHE A 84 8.41 7.78 0.48
C PHE A 84 9.79 7.84 -0.19
N GLU A 85 10.67 6.96 0.25
CA GLU A 85 12.00 6.71 -0.32
C GLU A 85 12.16 5.22 -0.61
N VAL A 86 12.89 4.88 -1.66
CA VAL A 86 13.16 3.49 -2.07
C VAL A 86 14.65 3.31 -2.27
N GLU A 87 15.22 2.32 -1.59
CA GLU A 87 16.64 2.01 -1.59
C GLU A 87 16.83 0.52 -1.90
N GLN A 88 17.65 0.22 -2.91
CA GLN A 88 18.11 -1.15 -3.14
C GLN A 88 19.28 -1.44 -2.20
N THR A 89 19.16 -2.53 -1.46
CA THR A 89 20.19 -2.99 -0.53
C THR A 89 20.85 -4.27 -1.07
N ALA A 90 21.95 -4.69 -0.45
CA ALA A 90 22.57 -5.99 -0.77
C ALA A 90 21.57 -7.15 -0.60
N GLU A 91 20.69 -7.05 0.40
CA GLU A 91 19.73 -8.08 0.79
C GLU A 91 18.40 -8.00 0.01
N GLY A 92 18.11 -6.92 -0.72
CA GLY A 92 16.86 -6.75 -1.43
C GLY A 92 16.45 -5.29 -1.57
N LEU A 93 15.24 -4.95 -1.13
CA LEU A 93 14.68 -3.61 -1.24
C LEU A 93 14.21 -3.11 0.13
N ARG A 94 14.52 -1.86 0.43
CA ARG A 94 14.00 -1.10 1.57
C ARG A 94 13.15 0.06 1.07
N VAL A 95 11.96 0.21 1.63
CA VAL A 95 11.05 1.33 1.36
C VAL A 95 10.73 2.01 2.68
N VAL A 96 10.96 3.31 2.75
CA VAL A 96 10.61 4.15 3.91
C VAL A 96 9.45 5.02 3.53
N ILE A 97 8.39 5.03 4.34
CA ILE A 97 7.21 5.88 4.15
C ILE A 97 7.15 6.88 5.30
N GLN A 98 7.39 8.15 4.99
CA GLN A 98 7.30 9.29 5.91
C GLN A 98 5.87 9.82 5.98
N GLU A 99 5.14 9.78 4.86
CA GLU A 99 3.76 10.27 4.78
C GLU A 99 2.86 9.21 4.17
N CYS A 100 1.91 8.71 4.97
CA CYS A 100 0.91 7.74 4.54
C CYS A 100 -0.49 8.40 4.46
N PRO A 101 -1.15 8.39 3.29
CA PRO A 101 -2.51 8.94 3.16
C PRO A 101 -3.51 8.20 4.05
N TRP A 102 -3.37 6.90 4.25
CA TRP A 102 -4.26 6.10 5.10
C TRP A 102 -4.12 6.44 6.58
N ALA A 103 -2.89 6.56 7.07
CA ALA A 103 -2.65 7.02 8.43
C ALA A 103 -3.25 8.42 8.66
N LYS A 104 -3.13 9.32 7.67
CA LYS A 104 -3.74 10.65 7.73
C LYS A 104 -5.28 10.59 7.76
N LEU A 105 -5.89 9.72 6.95
CA LEU A 105 -7.35 9.53 6.97
C LEU A 105 -7.85 9.00 8.31
N LEU A 106 -7.16 8.03 8.91
CA LEU A 106 -7.51 7.49 10.23
C LEU A 106 -7.43 8.56 11.33
N ARG A 107 -6.37 9.38 11.34
CA ARG A 107 -6.28 10.52 12.27
C ARG A 107 -7.41 11.52 12.06
N ASN A 108 -7.66 11.89 10.80
CA ASN A 108 -8.70 12.87 10.47
C ASN A 108 -10.13 12.38 10.78
N SER A 109 -10.35 11.07 10.80
CA SER A 109 -11.63 10.47 11.19
C SER A 109 -11.73 10.14 12.69
N GLY A 110 -10.69 10.42 13.48
CA GLY A 110 -10.64 10.12 14.91
C GLY A 110 -10.59 8.61 15.22
N ARG A 111 -9.97 7.82 14.33
CA ARG A 111 -9.86 6.35 14.41
C ARG A 111 -8.41 5.86 14.49
N GLU A 112 -7.54 6.71 15.01
CA GLU A 112 -6.10 6.45 15.08
C GLU A 112 -5.75 5.24 15.95
N GLU A 113 -6.56 4.93 16.96
CA GLU A 113 -6.43 3.77 17.84
C GLU A 113 -6.53 2.43 17.11
N LEU A 114 -7.21 2.40 15.97
CA LEU A 114 -7.33 1.20 15.12
C LEU A 114 -6.15 1.06 14.16
N GLY A 115 -5.38 2.12 13.95
CA GLY A 115 -4.36 2.20 12.92
C GLY A 115 -3.29 1.12 13.04
N ALA A 116 -2.81 0.84 14.26
CA ALA A 116 -1.78 -0.18 14.47
C ALA A 116 -2.26 -1.58 14.04
N ARG A 117 -3.53 -1.91 14.32
CA ARG A 117 -4.15 -3.21 13.98
C ARG A 117 -4.39 -3.29 12.47
N ILE A 118 -5.00 -2.26 11.88
CA ILE A 118 -5.26 -2.18 10.44
C ILE A 118 -3.95 -2.27 9.66
N ALA A 119 -2.95 -1.45 9.98
CA ALA A 119 -1.67 -1.44 9.27
C ALA A 119 -0.95 -2.80 9.35
N ARG A 120 -1.00 -3.47 10.51
CA ARG A 120 -0.38 -4.78 10.67
C ARG A 120 -1.03 -5.83 9.77
N GLU A 121 -2.34 -5.84 9.62
CA GLU A 121 -3.04 -6.79 8.76
C GLU A 121 -2.89 -6.42 7.28
N ILE A 122 -3.25 -5.18 6.93
CA ILE A 122 -3.39 -4.75 5.54
C ILE A 122 -2.02 -4.54 4.88
N CYS A 123 -1.13 -3.75 5.48
CA CYS A 123 0.17 -3.47 4.87
C CYS A 123 1.03 -4.73 4.75
N THR A 124 0.92 -5.65 5.71
CA THR A 124 1.61 -6.95 5.65
C THR A 124 1.04 -7.86 4.57
N ALA A 125 -0.29 -7.95 4.45
CA ALA A 125 -0.92 -8.75 3.41
C ALA A 125 -0.55 -8.23 2.02
N GLU A 126 -0.65 -6.91 1.81
CA GLU A 126 -0.24 -6.24 0.58
C GLU A 126 1.23 -6.53 0.24
N GLY A 127 2.16 -6.27 1.18
CA GLY A 127 3.59 -6.52 0.96
C GLY A 127 3.92 -7.97 0.60
N ARG A 128 3.24 -8.94 1.22
CA ARG A 128 3.38 -10.36 0.89
C ARG A 128 2.88 -10.68 -0.51
N VAL A 129 1.76 -10.10 -0.95
CA VAL A 129 1.24 -10.28 -2.31
C VAL A 129 2.22 -9.72 -3.34
N TRP A 130 2.81 -8.56 -3.08
CA TRP A 130 3.87 -8.01 -3.92
C TRP A 130 5.07 -8.97 -4.03
N CYS A 131 5.53 -9.57 -2.93
CA CYS A 131 6.57 -10.61 -2.99
C CYS A 131 6.17 -11.79 -3.89
N MET A 132 4.91 -12.23 -3.84
CA MET A 132 4.42 -13.35 -4.65
C MET A 132 4.32 -13.01 -6.14
N GLU A 133 3.85 -11.81 -6.49
CA GLU A 133 3.75 -11.37 -7.89
C GLU A 133 5.12 -11.10 -8.55
N PHE A 134 6.18 -10.95 -7.73
CA PHE A 134 7.58 -10.88 -8.16
C PHE A 134 8.30 -12.23 -7.99
N GLY A 135 7.61 -13.32 -8.28
CA GLY A 135 8.17 -14.67 -8.37
C GLY A 135 8.39 -15.38 -7.03
N GLY A 136 7.93 -14.81 -5.91
CA GLY A 136 8.02 -15.44 -4.60
C GLY A 136 9.44 -15.58 -4.04
N GLN A 137 10.43 -14.95 -4.66
CA GLN A 137 11.84 -14.98 -4.25
C GLN A 137 12.19 -13.97 -3.15
N TYR A 138 11.21 -13.16 -2.73
CA TYR A 138 11.34 -12.22 -1.64
C TYR A 138 10.48 -12.65 -0.44
N ARG A 139 10.93 -12.33 0.76
CA ARG A 139 10.12 -12.31 1.99
C ARG A 139 9.83 -10.86 2.35
N PHE A 140 8.65 -10.61 2.89
CA PHE A 140 8.24 -9.29 3.34
C PHE A 140 8.37 -9.16 4.86
N GLU A 141 8.98 -8.08 5.32
CA GLU A 141 9.03 -7.67 6.73
C GLU A 141 8.67 -6.18 6.83
N MET A 142 8.06 -5.80 7.95
CA MET A 142 7.69 -4.41 8.22
C MET A 142 8.04 -4.07 9.67
N PRO A 143 9.33 -3.81 9.97
CA PRO A 143 9.80 -3.63 11.35
C PRO A 143 9.27 -2.35 12.01
N GLU A 144 9.13 -1.27 11.24
CA GLU A 144 8.64 0.02 11.73
C GLU A 144 7.25 0.32 11.15
N MET A 145 6.35 0.81 11.99
CA MET A 145 4.99 1.17 11.61
C MET A 145 4.58 2.50 12.24
N ALA A 146 4.37 3.53 11.42
CA ALA A 146 3.94 4.83 11.91
C ALA A 146 2.57 4.77 12.63
N CYS A 147 1.64 3.94 12.14
CA CYS A 147 0.37 3.71 12.82
C CYS A 147 0.53 2.98 14.17
N GLY A 148 1.69 2.39 14.44
CA GLY A 148 2.05 1.78 15.72
C GLY A 148 2.88 2.70 16.64
N GLY A 149 3.07 3.97 16.27
CA GLY A 149 3.80 4.96 17.07
C GLY A 149 5.27 5.16 16.67
N ALA A 150 5.77 4.50 15.63
CA ALA A 150 7.08 4.82 15.05
C ALA A 150 7.03 6.14 14.27
N ASP A 151 8.19 6.74 13.98
CA ASP A 151 8.27 7.99 13.21
C ASP A 151 7.93 7.79 11.72
N HIS A 152 8.13 6.58 11.20
CA HIS A 152 7.89 6.21 9.81
C HIS A 152 7.44 4.75 9.70
N CYS A 153 6.96 4.35 8.51
CA CYS A 153 6.85 2.92 8.19
C CYS A 153 8.11 2.48 7.44
N GLU A 154 8.62 1.30 7.76
CA GLU A 154 9.71 0.68 7.01
C GLU A 154 9.23 -0.66 6.47
N MET A 155 9.27 -0.81 5.14
CA MET A 155 8.96 -2.04 4.44
C MET A 155 10.24 -2.64 3.86
N ARG A 156 10.46 -3.94 4.10
CA ARG A 156 11.62 -4.69 3.62
C ARG A 156 11.17 -5.84 2.74
N PHE A 157 11.71 -5.91 1.53
CA PHE A 157 11.55 -7.04 0.61
C PHE A 157 12.91 -7.72 0.49
N ILE A 158 13.11 -8.78 1.25
CA ILE A 158 14.41 -9.43 1.46
C ILE A 158 14.49 -10.66 0.56
N LYS A 159 15.58 -10.84 -0.20
CA LYS A 159 15.82 -12.03 -1.03
C LYS A 159 15.88 -13.29 -0.16
N LYS A 160 15.27 -14.37 -0.63
CA LYS A 160 15.33 -15.70 -0.02
C LYS A 160 16.61 -16.44 -0.38
#